data_AF-A0A151EDJ4-F1
#
_entry.id   AF-A0A151EDJ4-F1
#
_cell.length_a   1.000
_cell.length_b   1.000
_cell.length_c   1.000
_cell.angle_alpha   90.00
_cell.angle_beta   90.00
_cell.angle_gamma   90.00
#
_symmetry.space_group_name_H-M   'P 1'
#
loop_
_entity.id
_entity.type
_entity.pdbx_description
1 polymer ?
#
loop_
_entity_poly.entity_id
_entity_poly.type
_entity_poly.pdbx_seq_one_letter_code
_entity_poly.pdbx_strand_id
1 'polypeptide(L)'
;MTAANGEEALDLYQKVAIDIAILDWMMPPTGGLTLCQEMREIERNRGTFCYIIMVTAKDEAEDEVRAFESGVNDFISKPFDHDVFTARVRAGRKVVSERMALVSAVEQAKVK
;
A
#
# COMPACT_ATOMS: atom_id res chain seq x y z
N MET A 1 7.23 -4.20 11.14
CA MET A 1 6.20 -3.68 12.05
C MET A 1 4.87 -4.28 11.66
N THR A 2 3.95 -4.42 12.62
CA THR A 2 2.62 -5.00 12.40
C THR A 2 1.60 -4.17 13.17
N ALA A 3 0.37 -4.14 12.69
CA ALA A 3 -0.78 -3.56 13.37
C ALA A 3 -1.86 -4.63 13.50
N ALA A 4 -2.61 -4.63 14.60
CA ALA A 4 -3.67 -5.59 14.83
C ALA A 4 -5.00 -5.20 14.15
N ASN A 5 -5.18 -3.91 13.82
CA ASN A 5 -6.39 -3.39 13.21
C ASN A 5 -6.11 -2.11 12.39
N GLY A 6 -7.13 -1.58 11.71
CA GLY A 6 -7.00 -0.43 10.83
C GLY A 6 -6.66 0.88 11.55
N GLU A 7 -7.15 1.08 12.78
CA GLU A 7 -6.85 2.29 13.57
C GLU A 7 -5.37 2.32 13.98
N GLU A 8 -4.84 1.19 14.48
CA GLU A 8 -3.43 1.06 14.82
C GLU A 8 -2.54 1.19 13.57
N ALA A 9 -2.98 0.62 12.43
CA ALA A 9 -2.26 0.74 11.17
C ALA A 9 -2.19 2.20 10.70
N LEU A 10 -3.29 2.95 10.81
CA LEU A 10 -3.34 4.36 10.45
C LEU A 10 -2.46 5.21 11.37
N ASP A 11 -2.51 4.98 12.68
CA ASP A 11 -1.66 5.67 13.65
C ASP A 11 -0.17 5.43 13.38
N LEU A 12 0.21 4.17 13.10
CA LEU A 12 1.57 3.81 12.69
C LEU A 12 1.97 4.50 11.39
N TYR A 13 1.10 4.49 10.37
CA TYR A 13 1.37 5.13 9.09
C TYR A 13 1.57 6.65 9.20
N GLN A 14 0.86 7.30 10.12
CA GLN A 14 1.02 8.75 10.35
C GLN A 14 2.35 9.09 11.03
N LYS A 15 2.91 8.18 11.84
CA LYS A 15 4.11 8.39 12.65
C LYS A 15 5.39 7.94 11.96
N VAL A 16 5.31 6.97 11.07
CA VAL A 16 6.47 6.32 10.46
C VAL A 16 6.37 6.37 8.94
N ALA A 17 7.50 6.62 8.27
CA ALA A 17 7.58 6.48 6.83
C ALA A 17 7.50 5.00 6.45
N ILE A 18 6.41 4.60 5.78
CA ILE A 18 6.18 3.24 5.31
C ILE A 18 6.21 3.23 3.78
N ASP A 19 7.17 2.50 3.23
CA ASP A 19 7.39 2.38 1.79
C ASP A 19 6.44 1.37 1.14
N ILE A 20 6.09 0.30 1.87
CA ILE A 20 5.20 -0.76 1.42
C ILE A 20 4.30 -1.17 2.58
N ALA A 21 3.00 -1.23 2.33
CA ALA A 21 1.99 -1.74 3.26
C ALA A 21 1.29 -2.95 2.65
N ILE A 22 1.11 -3.99 3.47
CA ILE A 22 0.32 -5.17 3.13
C ILE A 22 -0.89 -5.13 4.04
N LEU A 23 -2.08 -4.97 3.47
CA LEU A 23 -3.32 -4.74 4.20
C LEU A 23 -4.27 -5.91 4.03
N ASP A 24 -4.96 -6.29 5.09
CA ASP A 24 -6.11 -7.19 4.98
C ASP A 24 -7.38 -6.39 4.70
N TRP A 25 -8.18 -6.80 3.71
CA TRP A 25 -9.47 -6.17 3.46
C TRP A 25 -10.40 -6.38 4.65
N MET A 26 -10.53 -7.62 5.14
CA MET A 26 -11.59 -8.02 6.07
C MET A 26 -11.19 -7.85 7.55
N MET A 27 -10.45 -6.78 7.84
CA MET A 27 -9.99 -6.45 9.17
C MET A 27 -11.01 -5.55 9.89
N PRO A 28 -11.61 -5.97 11.03
CA PRO A 28 -12.40 -5.07 11.87
C PRO A 28 -11.50 -4.20 12.78
N PRO A 29 -12.01 -3.05 13.28
CA PRO A 29 -13.30 -2.44 12.94
C PRO A 29 -13.29 -1.72 11.58
N THR A 30 -12.13 -1.21 11.17
CA THR A 30 -11.95 -0.49 9.91
C THR A 30 -11.32 -1.40 8.86
N GLY A 31 -12.09 -1.69 7.82
CA GLY A 31 -11.66 -2.55 6.71
C GLY A 31 -10.51 -1.94 5.89
N GLY A 32 -9.74 -2.81 5.23
CA GLY A 32 -8.56 -2.41 4.46
C GLY A 32 -8.82 -1.43 3.32
N LEU A 33 -10.04 -1.43 2.73
CA LEU A 33 -10.39 -0.45 1.68
C LEU A 33 -10.46 0.98 2.24
N THR A 34 -11.17 1.16 3.35
CA THR A 34 -11.30 2.47 4.00
C THR A 34 -9.94 2.97 4.47
N LEU A 35 -9.14 2.10 5.10
CA LEU A 35 -7.77 2.43 5.49
C LEU A 35 -6.91 2.83 4.29
N CYS A 36 -7.01 2.11 3.17
CA CYS A 36 -6.29 2.46 1.94
C CYS A 36 -6.67 3.88 1.46
N GLN A 37 -7.96 4.22 1.44
CA GLN A 37 -8.43 5.54 1.03
C GLN A 37 -7.88 6.65 1.93
N GLU A 38 -7.91 6.45 3.26
CA GLU A 38 -7.36 7.39 4.23
C GLU A 38 -5.83 7.56 4.08
N MET A 39 -5.10 6.46 3.85
CA MET A 39 -3.67 6.52 3.56
C MET A 39 -3.39 7.33 2.30
N ARG A 40 -4.18 7.15 1.23
CA ARG A 40 -4.05 7.94 -0.01
C ARG A 40 -4.34 9.43 0.19
N GLU A 41 -5.30 9.78 1.04
CA GLU A 41 -5.54 11.17 1.42
C GLU A 41 -4.33 11.78 2.13
N ILE A 42 -3.75 11.06 3.09
CA ILE A 42 -2.55 11.49 3.80
C ILE A 42 -1.37 11.66 2.83
N GLU A 43 -1.18 10.73 1.88
CA GLU A 43 -0.13 10.82 0.87
C GLU A 43 -0.25 12.07 0.00
N ARG A 44 -1.47 12.37 -0.48
CA ARG A 44 -1.71 13.59 -1.27
C ARG A 44 -1.33 14.85 -0.51
N ASN A 45 -1.63 14.88 0.79
CA ASN A 45 -1.34 16.03 1.65
C ASN A 45 0.15 16.15 1.99
N ARG A 46 0.85 15.03 2.19
CA ARG A 46 2.26 15.00 2.60
C ARG A 46 3.25 14.91 1.43
N GLY A 47 2.78 14.63 0.22
CA GLY A 47 3.64 14.36 -0.93
C GLY A 47 4.43 13.05 -0.83
N THR A 48 3.97 12.11 -0.02
CA THR A 48 4.63 10.81 0.22
C THR A 48 4.07 9.72 -0.69
N PHE A 49 4.67 8.52 -0.62
CA PHE A 49 4.16 7.35 -1.34
C PHE A 49 4.43 6.07 -0.57
N CYS A 50 3.40 5.23 -0.50
CA CYS A 50 3.44 3.87 0.00
C CYS A 50 2.89 2.93 -1.06
N TYR A 51 3.60 1.84 -1.35
CA TYR A 51 3.09 0.78 -2.21
C TYR A 51 2.14 -0.12 -1.40
N ILE A 52 0.84 -0.09 -1.71
CA ILE A 52 -0.19 -0.81 -0.96
C ILE A 52 -0.58 -2.10 -1.68
N ILE A 53 -0.41 -3.23 -1.01
CA ILE A 53 -0.85 -4.56 -1.46
C ILE A 53 -2.05 -4.97 -0.61
N MET A 54 -3.20 -5.16 -1.25
CA MET A 54 -4.38 -5.71 -0.59
C MET A 54 -4.31 -7.23 -0.61
N VAL A 55 -4.53 -7.84 0.54
CA VAL A 55 -4.57 -9.30 0.70
C VAL A 55 -5.89 -9.68 1.33
N THR A 56 -6.68 -10.54 0.70
CA THR A 56 -8.06 -10.79 1.15
C THR A 56 -8.52 -12.19 0.81
N ALA A 57 -9.53 -12.72 1.51
CA ALA A 57 -10.18 -13.96 1.08
C ALA A 57 -11.23 -13.74 -0.02
N LYS A 58 -11.44 -12.49 -0.44
CA LYS A 58 -12.27 -12.13 -1.60
C LYS A 58 -11.52 -12.41 -2.90
N ASP A 59 -12.21 -12.98 -3.88
CA ASP A 59 -11.61 -13.42 -5.14
C ASP A 59 -12.50 -13.16 -6.38
N GLU A 60 -13.61 -12.46 -6.21
CA GLU A 60 -14.46 -12.06 -7.33
C GLU A 60 -13.82 -10.90 -8.12
N ALA A 61 -14.03 -10.88 -9.44
CA ALA A 61 -13.50 -9.82 -10.30
C ALA A 61 -13.98 -8.41 -9.87
N GLU A 62 -15.22 -8.31 -9.38
CA GLU A 62 -15.77 -7.06 -8.85
C GLU A 62 -15.06 -6.61 -7.57
N ASP A 63 -14.62 -7.54 -6.72
CA ASP A 63 -13.84 -7.22 -5.52
C ASP A 63 -12.43 -6.71 -5.91
N GLU A 64 -11.78 -7.33 -6.89
CA GLU A 64 -10.50 -6.85 -7.41
C GLU A 64 -10.60 -5.43 -7.97
N VAL A 65 -11.61 -5.16 -8.81
CA VAL A 65 -11.89 -3.82 -9.34
C VAL A 65 -12.06 -2.80 -8.22
N ARG A 66 -12.89 -3.12 -7.22
CA ARG A 66 -13.12 -2.24 -6.07
C ARG A 66 -11.87 -1.95 -5.26
N ALA A 67 -10.96 -2.93 -5.11
CA ALA A 67 -9.69 -2.72 -4.45
C ALA A 67 -8.79 -1.73 -5.23
N PHE A 68 -8.69 -1.90 -6.54
CA PHE A 68 -7.92 -0.95 -7.37
C PHE A 68 -8.53 0.45 -7.36
N GLU A 69 -9.85 0.58 -7.38
CA GLU A 69 -10.55 1.86 -7.25
C GLU A 69 -10.32 2.54 -5.89
N SER A 70 -10.07 1.78 -4.82
CA SER A 70 -9.67 2.35 -3.52
C SER A 70 -8.23 2.87 -3.50
N GLY A 71 -7.47 2.62 -4.57
CA GLY A 71 -6.11 3.12 -4.76
C GLY A 71 -5.01 2.15 -4.36
N VAL A 72 -5.27 0.84 -4.26
CA VAL A 72 -4.19 -0.14 -4.03
C VAL A 72 -3.27 -0.22 -5.25
N ASN A 73 -2.03 -0.67 -5.04
CA ASN A 73 -1.10 -0.92 -6.13
C ASN A 73 -1.12 -2.37 -6.59
N ASP A 74 -1.51 -3.29 -5.71
CA ASP A 74 -1.63 -4.71 -6.03
C ASP A 74 -2.73 -5.38 -5.18
N PHE A 75 -3.22 -6.53 -5.66
CA PHE A 75 -4.28 -7.32 -5.06
C PHE A 75 -3.91 -8.81 -5.06
N ILE A 76 -4.11 -9.48 -3.93
CA ILE A 76 -3.79 -10.89 -3.72
C ILE A 76 -4.93 -11.59 -2.98
N SER A 77 -5.56 -12.57 -3.62
CA SER A 77 -6.56 -13.43 -2.99
C SER A 77 -5.91 -14.53 -2.14
N LYS A 78 -6.51 -14.86 -1.00
CA LYS A 78 -6.14 -15.97 -0.12
C LYS A 78 -6.97 -17.21 -0.51
N PRO A 79 -6.39 -18.42 -0.45
CA PRO A 79 -4.97 -18.71 -0.20
C PRO A 79 -4.11 -18.33 -1.42
N PHE A 80 -2.87 -17.89 -1.15
CA PHE A 80 -1.89 -17.56 -2.19
C PHE A 80 -0.63 -18.40 -2.06
N ASP A 81 0.06 -18.58 -3.17
CA ASP A 81 1.39 -19.17 -3.19
C ASP A 81 2.43 -18.19 -2.62
N HIS A 82 3.33 -18.69 -1.77
CA HIS A 82 4.32 -17.87 -1.06
C HIS A 82 5.37 -17.27 -2.01
N ASP A 83 5.75 -17.99 -3.07
CA ASP A 83 6.70 -17.51 -4.06
C ASP A 83 6.06 -16.41 -4.92
N VAL A 84 4.79 -16.58 -5.29
CA VAL A 84 4.00 -15.54 -5.97
C VAL A 84 3.88 -14.28 -5.10
N PHE A 85 3.52 -14.43 -3.82
CA PHE A 85 3.46 -13.30 -2.89
C PHE A 85 4.81 -12.58 -2.78
N THR A 86 5.89 -13.34 -2.63
CA THR A 86 7.25 -12.80 -2.55
C THR A 86 7.64 -12.06 -3.82
N ALA A 87 7.28 -12.59 -5.00
CA ALA A 87 7.52 -11.95 -6.28
C ALA A 87 6.79 -10.61 -6.40
N ARG A 88 5.52 -10.53 -5.96
CA ARG A 88 4.73 -9.30 -5.94
C ARG A 88 5.32 -8.24 -4.99
N VAL A 89 5.74 -8.63 -3.79
CA VAL A 89 6.43 -7.72 -2.86
C VAL A 89 7.74 -7.19 -3.46
N ARG A 90 8.52 -8.04 -4.15
CA ARG A 90 9.74 -7.62 -4.86
C ARG A 90 9.43 -6.63 -5.99
N ALA A 91 8.35 -6.84 -6.73
CA ALA A 91 7.91 -5.90 -7.76
C ALA A 91 7.54 -4.54 -7.14
N GLY A 92 6.79 -4.52 -6.04
CA GLY A 92 6.48 -3.30 -5.29
C GLY A 92 7.74 -2.57 -4.79
N ARG A 93 8.72 -3.30 -4.24
CA ARG A 93 10.02 -2.73 -3.83
C ARG A 93 10.76 -2.07 -4.96
N LYS A 94 10.75 -2.67 -6.15
CA LYS A 94 11.37 -2.10 -7.35
C LYS A 94 10.72 -0.75 -7.68
N VAL A 95 9.39 -0.70 -7.73
CA VAL A 95 8.62 0.54 -7.99
C VAL A 95 8.96 1.65 -6.99
N VAL A 96 9.00 1.32 -5.69
CA VAL A 96 9.37 2.30 -4.66
C VAL A 96 10.79 2.82 -4.86
N SER A 97 11.76 1.93 -5.11
CA SER A 97 13.16 2.31 -5.30
C SER A 97 13.36 3.23 -6.51
N GLU A 98 12.66 2.94 -7.62
CA GLU A 98 12.70 3.75 -8.83
C GLU A 98 12.07 5.13 -8.60
N ARG A 99 10.94 5.17 -7.88
CA ARG A 99 10.29 6.43 -7.52
C ARG A 99 11.16 7.29 -6.60
N MET A 100 11.80 6.70 -5.60
CA MET A 100 12.73 7.41 -4.71
C MET A 100 13.92 7.99 -5.49
N ALA A 101 14.51 7.20 -6.39
CA ALA A 101 15.60 7.68 -7.25
C ALA A 101 15.15 8.87 -8.12
N LEU A 102 13.93 8.81 -8.68
CA LEU A 102 13.37 9.89 -9.47
C LEU A 102 13.12 11.17 -8.65
N VAL A 103 12.54 11.04 -7.46
CA VAL A 103 12.31 12.18 -6.55
C VAL A 103 13.63 12.85 -6.18
N SER A 104 14.64 12.06 -5.79
CA SER A 104 15.97 12.59 -5.46
C SER A 104 16.63 13.29 -6.64
N ALA A 105 16.51 12.76 -7.86
CA ALA A 105 17.04 13.39 -9.05
C ALA A 105 16.36 14.74 -9.37
N VAL A 106 15.03 14.82 -9.20
CA VAL A 106 14.26 16.06 -9.40
C VAL A 106 14.63 17.11 -8.35
N GLU A 107 14.81 16.71 -7.09
CA GLU A 107 15.25 17.63 -6.03
C GLU A 107 16.63 18.20 -6.30
N GLN A 108 17.60 17.37 -6.73
CA GLN A 108 18.94 17.84 -7.11
C GLN A 108 18.91 18.81 -8.29
N ALA A 109 18.01 18.61 -9.25
CA ALA A 109 17.86 19.47 -10.41
C ALA A 109 17.28 20.85 -10.06
N LYS A 110 16.45 20.97 -9.02
CA LYS A 110 15.88 22.25 -8.55
C LYS A 110 16.88 23.13 -7.78
N VAL A 111 17.98 22.55 -7.30
CA VAL A 111 19.01 23.25 -6.49
C VAL A 111 20.12 23.85 -7.37
N LYS A 112 20.13 23.54 -8.68
CA LYS A 112 21.01 24.18 -9.69
C LYS A 112 20.27 25.28 -10.42
#